data_AF-A0A6J6QA10-F1
#
_entry.id   AF-A0A6J6QA10-F1
#
_cell.length_a   1.000
_cell.length_b   1.000
_cell.length_c   1.000
_cell.angle_alpha   90.00
_cell.angle_beta   90.00
_cell.angle_gamma   90.00
#
_symmetry.space_group_name_H-M   'P 1'
#
loop_
_entity.id
_entity.type
_entity.pdbx_description
1 polymer ?
#
loop_
_entity_poly.entity_id
_entity_poly.type
_entity_poly.pdbx_seq_one_letter_code
_entity_poly.pdbx_strand_id
1 'polypeptide(L)'
;MSRVLGDMPSRTFAERWPNLLGIGGHPAVDMPAHVVEAVTAAATRPAYAPTYGMPALREAIASSMSAELGRTIDPETEVLITVGGMQGLYLAAQTFGENCVVHAPTFFFPQVIDAAGGFCLATGGMDGRPDWEAWGVAIGPDTTMAIVNAPVNPVGYVMRPEDLDAIVAGLDGSPALLLSDEAYTGVTYDGHMHLSPASHPELAGRTLVLRSFSKTHAMAAWRVGYAVGPAKVIARMATALQWQALAIDGVAQAAALAAYTGPQEWLEAAKAELAEMRPKAIAAANATGVFCADLPEACAFIWAAVKGDEDEWSDRLARDHGITAIPGRHFHASTPHLRIPFGGRAPARQALLDELAKLADALA
;
A
#
# COMPACT_ATOMS: atom_id res chain seq x y z
N MET A 1 14.01 21.00 19.44
CA MET A 1 13.84 19.68 20.10
C MET A 1 14.05 18.62 19.03
N SER A 2 14.94 17.65 19.24
CA SER A 2 15.06 16.50 18.33
C SER A 2 13.74 15.73 18.40
N ARG A 3 13.04 15.61 17.26
CA ARG A 3 11.89 14.71 17.16
C ARG A 3 12.43 13.29 17.24
N VAL A 4 12.04 12.53 18.26
CA VAL A 4 12.41 11.12 18.40
C VAL A 4 11.47 10.35 17.48
N LEU A 5 12.03 9.72 16.45
CA LEU A 5 11.27 8.85 15.55
C LEU A 5 10.85 7.59 16.30
N GLY A 6 9.56 7.28 16.27
CA GLY A 6 9.05 6.01 16.76
C GLY A 6 9.33 4.88 15.76
N ASP A 7 9.49 3.67 16.28
CA ASP A 7 9.63 2.48 15.45
C ASP A 7 8.33 2.15 14.69
N MET A 8 8.45 1.44 13.56
CA MET A 8 7.30 1.00 12.79
C MET A 8 6.44 0.02 13.60
N PRO A 9 5.13 0.27 13.82
CA PRO A 9 4.30 -0.53 14.72
C PRO A 9 4.30 -2.03 14.40
N SER A 10 4.27 -2.39 13.11
CA SER A 10 4.30 -3.80 12.70
C SER A 10 5.64 -4.50 12.94
N ARG A 11 6.75 -3.76 13.03
CA ARG A 11 8.08 -4.31 13.33
C ARG A 11 8.24 -4.56 14.82
N THR A 12 7.93 -3.56 15.63
CA THR A 12 7.91 -3.70 17.10
C THR A 12 6.96 -4.80 17.55
N PHE A 13 5.83 -4.95 16.87
CA PHE A 13 4.86 -6.02 17.15
C PHE A 13 5.46 -7.41 16.90
N ALA A 14 6.12 -7.62 15.76
CA ALA A 14 6.73 -8.90 15.42
C ALA A 14 7.94 -9.26 16.31
N GLU A 15 8.68 -8.25 16.78
CA GLU A 15 9.79 -8.44 17.73
C GLU A 15 9.28 -8.82 19.13
N ARG A 16 8.16 -8.23 19.55
CA ARG A 16 7.49 -8.55 20.83
C ARG A 16 6.90 -9.96 20.84
N TRP A 17 6.37 -10.42 19.71
CA TRP A 17 5.61 -11.66 19.59
C TRP A 17 6.26 -12.62 18.59
N PRO A 18 7.06 -13.61 19.04
CA PRO A 18 7.84 -14.47 18.13
C PRO A 18 7.01 -15.57 17.43
N ASN A 19 5.82 -15.89 17.94
CA ASN A 19 5.00 -17.02 17.48
C ASN A 19 3.79 -16.56 16.65
N LEU A 20 4.02 -15.67 15.69
CA LEU A 20 2.94 -15.16 14.83
C LEU A 20 2.66 -16.11 13.66
N LEU A 21 1.38 -16.20 13.29
CA LEU A 21 0.94 -16.84 12.07
C LEU A 21 1.55 -16.12 10.85
N GLY A 22 1.87 -16.89 9.81
CA GLY A 22 2.40 -16.37 8.53
C GLY A 22 1.36 -15.65 7.65
N ILE A 23 0.42 -14.92 8.26
CA ILE A 23 -0.59 -14.09 7.60
C ILE A 23 -0.01 -12.73 7.23
N GLY A 24 -0.54 -12.12 6.16
CA GLY A 24 -0.05 -10.84 5.68
C GLY A 24 -1.05 -10.13 4.78
N GLY A 25 -0.87 -8.82 4.60
CA GLY A 25 -1.76 -8.02 3.77
C GLY A 25 -1.50 -8.15 2.28
N HIS A 26 -1.27 -9.37 1.76
CA HIS A 26 -1.00 -9.66 0.34
C HIS A 26 -1.20 -11.16 0.02
N PRO A 27 -1.40 -11.53 -1.25
CA PRO A 27 -1.23 -12.92 -1.69
C PRO A 27 0.21 -13.38 -1.44
N ALA A 28 0.40 -14.66 -1.09
CA ALA A 28 1.73 -15.26 -0.97
C ALA A 28 1.74 -16.63 -1.65
N VAL A 29 2.58 -16.77 -2.66
CA VAL A 29 2.74 -17.96 -3.49
C VAL A 29 4.21 -18.15 -3.86
N ASP A 30 4.56 -19.34 -4.33
CA ASP A 30 5.89 -19.58 -4.90
C ASP A 30 6.03 -18.84 -6.23
N MET A 31 7.24 -18.37 -6.53
CA MET A 31 7.50 -17.67 -7.79
C MET A 31 7.46 -18.67 -8.96
N PRO A 32 6.83 -18.31 -10.09
CA PRO A 32 6.74 -19.19 -11.24
C PRO A 32 8.10 -19.35 -11.92
N ALA A 33 8.27 -20.45 -12.67
CA ALA A 33 9.54 -20.81 -13.32
C ALA A 33 10.15 -19.68 -14.14
N HIS A 34 9.35 -18.97 -14.94
CA HIS A 34 9.84 -17.87 -15.78
C HIS A 34 10.45 -16.70 -14.97
N VAL A 35 9.94 -16.43 -13.76
CA VAL A 35 10.52 -15.42 -12.85
C VAL A 35 11.83 -15.94 -12.25
N VAL A 36 11.86 -17.20 -11.81
CA VAL A 36 13.06 -17.84 -11.24
C VAL A 36 14.19 -17.93 -12.27
N GLU A 37 13.87 -18.25 -13.52
CA GLU A 37 14.82 -18.29 -14.64
C GLU A 37 15.40 -16.90 -14.93
N ALA A 38 14.57 -15.86 -14.98
CA ALA A 38 15.02 -14.48 -15.19
C ALA A 38 15.98 -14.01 -14.08
N VAL A 39 15.66 -14.35 -12.82
CA VAL A 39 16.51 -14.05 -11.67
C VAL A 39 17.84 -14.80 -11.74
N THR A 40 17.80 -16.09 -12.09
CA THR A 40 19.01 -16.91 -12.23
C THR A 40 19.94 -16.36 -13.31
N ALA A 41 19.38 -15.96 -14.46
CA ALA A 41 20.13 -15.33 -15.53
C ALA A 41 20.76 -14.00 -15.10
N ALA A 42 19.97 -13.12 -14.46
CA ALA A 42 20.45 -11.82 -13.97
C ALA A 42 21.53 -11.96 -12.88
N ALA A 43 21.39 -12.96 -11.99
CA ALA A 43 22.36 -13.24 -10.93
C ALA A 43 23.67 -13.84 -11.47
N THR A 44 23.62 -14.55 -12.60
CA THR A 44 24.82 -15.12 -13.24
C THR A 44 25.74 -14.04 -13.80
N ARG A 45 25.18 -12.92 -14.28
CA ARG A 45 25.93 -11.77 -14.77
C ARG A 45 25.26 -10.46 -14.33
N PRO A 46 25.45 -10.04 -13.06
CA PRO A 46 24.79 -8.85 -12.55
C PRO A 46 25.26 -7.61 -13.30
N ALA A 47 24.31 -6.73 -13.62
CA ALA A 47 24.56 -5.46 -14.30
C ALA A 47 24.06 -4.31 -13.44
N TYR A 48 24.79 -3.19 -13.49
CA TYR A 48 24.39 -1.96 -12.84
C TYR A 48 23.23 -1.33 -13.60
N ALA A 49 22.07 -1.16 -12.94
CA ALA A 49 20.94 -0.48 -13.56
C ALA A 49 21.17 1.05 -13.57
N PRO A 50 20.64 1.78 -14.57
CA PRO A 50 20.57 3.24 -14.49
C PRO A 50 19.84 3.68 -13.21
N THR A 51 20.09 4.91 -12.72
CA THR A 51 19.40 5.46 -11.54
C THR A 51 17.88 5.35 -11.66
N TYR A 52 17.33 5.64 -12.84
CA TYR A 52 15.88 5.56 -13.09
C TYR A 52 15.36 4.11 -13.05
N GLY A 53 16.23 3.12 -13.21
CA GLY A 53 15.92 1.72 -13.33
C GLY A 53 16.21 1.15 -14.72
N MET A 54 16.09 -0.16 -14.83
CA MET A 54 16.31 -0.93 -16.05
C MET A 54 15.38 -0.46 -17.17
N PRO A 55 15.91 -0.11 -18.37
CA PRO A 55 15.10 0.42 -19.47
C PRO A 55 13.89 -0.45 -19.83
N ALA A 56 14.09 -1.76 -19.99
CA ALA A 56 13.02 -2.69 -20.33
C ALA A 56 11.88 -2.72 -19.28
N LEU A 57 12.21 -2.55 -17.99
CA LEU A 57 11.19 -2.48 -16.94
C LEU A 57 10.43 -1.16 -16.99
N ARG A 58 11.13 -0.04 -17.21
CA ARG A 58 10.49 1.28 -17.35
C ARG A 58 9.58 1.33 -18.57
N GLU A 59 10.01 0.78 -19.71
CA GLU A 59 9.21 0.67 -20.93
C GLU A 59 7.93 -0.16 -20.71
N ALA A 60 8.06 -1.32 -20.05
CA ALA A 60 6.90 -2.17 -19.74
C ALA A 60 5.89 -1.47 -18.83
N ILE A 61 6.37 -0.79 -17.78
CA ILE A 61 5.53 0.01 -16.87
C ILE A 61 4.88 1.17 -17.63
N ALA A 62 5.64 1.94 -18.39
CA ALA A 62 5.14 3.07 -19.16
C ALA A 62 4.05 2.65 -20.14
N SER A 63 4.23 1.54 -20.85
CA SER A 63 3.24 0.98 -21.77
C SER A 63 1.92 0.64 -21.06
N SER A 64 2.01 -0.12 -19.97
CA SER A 64 0.83 -0.52 -19.19
C SER A 64 0.12 0.67 -18.53
N MET A 65 0.87 1.60 -17.94
CA MET A 65 0.32 2.82 -17.35
C MET A 65 -0.30 3.73 -18.42
N SER A 66 0.27 3.76 -19.63
CA SER A 66 -0.31 4.56 -20.72
C SER A 66 -1.68 4.04 -21.15
N ALA A 67 -1.82 2.71 -21.24
CA ALA A 67 -3.08 2.06 -21.55
C ALA A 67 -4.12 2.30 -20.44
N GLU A 68 -3.71 2.22 -19.18
CA GLU A 68 -4.60 2.44 -18.03
C GLU A 68 -5.05 3.91 -17.90
N LEU A 69 -4.13 4.86 -18.03
CA LEU A 69 -4.39 6.29 -17.82
C LEU A 69 -4.92 7.01 -19.07
N GLY A 70 -4.96 6.34 -20.22
CA GLY A 70 -5.39 6.95 -21.49
C GLY A 70 -4.48 8.08 -21.98
N ARG A 71 -3.21 8.13 -21.53
CA ARG A 71 -2.21 9.12 -21.96
C ARG A 71 -0.86 8.45 -22.15
N THR A 72 -0.02 8.98 -23.03
CA THR A 72 1.37 8.49 -23.15
C THR A 72 2.17 8.84 -21.89
N ILE A 73 2.84 7.83 -21.34
CA ILE A 73 3.88 7.95 -20.32
C ILE A 73 5.24 7.79 -20.99
N ASP A 74 6.14 8.76 -20.81
CA ASP A 74 7.52 8.65 -21.28
C ASP A 74 8.35 7.81 -20.31
N PRO A 75 8.85 6.62 -20.71
CA PRO A 75 9.64 5.79 -19.82
C PRO A 75 10.95 6.46 -19.38
N GLU A 76 11.52 7.36 -20.17
CA GLU A 76 12.82 8.00 -19.87
C GLU A 76 12.72 9.13 -18.84
N THR A 77 11.56 9.77 -18.73
CA THR A 77 11.40 10.98 -17.90
C THR A 77 10.31 10.87 -16.84
N GLU A 78 9.31 10.01 -17.03
CA GLU A 78 8.13 9.92 -16.16
C GLU A 78 8.09 8.64 -15.30
N VAL A 79 9.09 7.75 -15.39
CA VAL A 79 9.12 6.49 -14.61
C VAL A 79 10.41 6.35 -13.80
N LEU A 80 10.28 6.13 -12.50
CA LEU A 80 11.41 5.87 -11.59
C LEU A 80 11.17 4.58 -10.80
N ILE A 81 12.10 3.63 -10.89
CA ILE A 81 12.08 2.40 -10.10
C ILE A 81 12.60 2.67 -8.69
N THR A 82 11.98 2.03 -7.70
CA THR A 82 12.28 2.19 -6.27
C THR A 82 12.36 0.86 -5.52
N VAL A 83 12.95 0.87 -4.33
CA VAL A 83 12.96 -0.23 -3.35
C VAL A 83 11.57 -0.37 -2.71
N GLY A 84 10.62 -0.88 -3.47
CA GLY A 84 9.22 -0.95 -3.11
C GLY A 84 8.57 0.44 -3.00
N GLY A 85 7.28 0.45 -2.65
CA GLY A 85 6.53 1.70 -2.47
C GLY A 85 7.07 2.59 -1.34
N MET A 86 7.60 1.99 -0.26
CA MET A 86 8.12 2.73 0.90
C MET A 86 9.30 3.65 0.56
N GLN A 87 10.23 3.21 -0.30
CA GLN A 87 11.31 4.11 -0.73
C GLN A 87 10.76 5.22 -1.63
N GLY A 88 9.84 4.92 -2.54
CA GLY A 88 9.17 5.94 -3.35
C GLY A 88 8.47 7.00 -2.49
N LEU A 89 7.75 6.56 -1.46
CA LEU A 89 7.10 7.43 -0.49
C LEU A 89 8.12 8.27 0.29
N TYR A 90 9.21 7.67 0.78
CA TYR A 90 10.25 8.39 1.49
C TYR A 90 10.97 9.42 0.60
N LEU A 91 11.25 9.08 -0.66
CA LEU A 91 11.83 10.02 -1.63
C LEU A 91 10.88 11.18 -1.92
N ALA A 92 9.58 10.91 -2.09
CA ALA A 92 8.58 11.95 -2.26
C ALA A 92 8.49 12.85 -1.01
N ALA A 93 8.46 12.25 0.18
CA ALA A 93 8.45 12.94 1.47
C ALA A 93 9.68 13.85 1.63
N GLN A 94 10.88 13.33 1.39
CA GLN A 94 12.12 14.10 1.48
C GLN A 94 12.16 15.26 0.47
N THR A 95 11.54 15.09 -0.70
CA THR A 95 11.65 16.04 -1.81
C THR A 95 10.56 17.11 -1.76
N PHE A 96 9.36 16.77 -1.29
CA PHE A 96 8.15 17.61 -1.39
C PHE A 96 7.31 17.64 -0.11
N GLY A 97 7.65 16.85 0.92
CA GLY A 97 6.78 16.57 2.06
C GLY A 97 6.91 17.54 3.23
N GLU A 98 7.11 18.83 2.99
CA GLU A 98 7.25 19.82 4.07
C GLU A 98 5.95 19.95 4.90
N ASN A 99 4.82 20.16 4.23
CA ASN A 99 3.51 20.29 4.86
C ASN A 99 2.47 19.47 4.07
N CYS A 100 2.06 18.35 4.65
CA CYS A 100 1.25 17.35 3.98
C CYS A 100 -0.15 17.22 4.58
N VAL A 101 -1.10 16.82 3.75
CA VAL A 101 -2.45 16.43 4.19
C VAL A 101 -2.75 15.04 3.64
N VAL A 102 -3.29 14.16 4.47
CA VAL A 102 -3.73 12.81 4.09
C VAL A 102 -5.12 12.53 4.65
N HIS A 103 -5.90 11.68 3.96
CA HIS A 103 -7.18 11.23 4.48
C HIS A 103 -7.01 10.37 5.75
N ALA A 104 -8.08 10.07 6.48
CA ALA A 104 -8.10 9.12 7.59
C ALA A 104 -9.34 8.20 7.45
N PRO A 105 -9.25 6.91 7.81
CA PRO A 105 -8.08 6.20 8.33
C PRO A 105 -7.08 5.92 7.21
N THR A 106 -5.80 5.87 7.55
CA THR A 106 -4.74 5.87 6.53
C THR A 106 -3.55 5.01 6.90
N PHE A 107 -2.78 4.63 5.89
CA PHE A 107 -1.51 3.94 6.08
C PHE A 107 -0.48 4.86 6.76
N PHE A 108 0.73 4.36 7.00
CA PHE A 108 1.75 5.05 7.80
C PHE A 108 2.40 6.27 7.11
N PHE A 109 1.67 7.01 6.27
CA PHE A 109 2.18 8.19 5.58
C PHE A 109 2.65 9.27 6.57
N PRO A 110 1.87 9.65 7.61
CA PRO A 110 2.31 10.70 8.53
C PRO A 110 3.65 10.40 9.21
N GLN A 111 3.88 9.14 9.58
CA GLN A 111 5.13 8.69 10.18
C GLN A 111 6.31 8.75 9.19
N VAL A 112 6.08 8.42 7.91
CA VAL A 112 7.13 8.54 6.87
C VAL A 112 7.44 10.00 6.55
N ILE A 113 6.42 10.87 6.52
CA ILE A 113 6.61 12.31 6.36
C ILE A 113 7.41 12.89 7.53
N ASP A 114 7.06 12.54 8.78
CA ASP A 114 7.81 12.99 9.97
C ASP A 114 9.26 12.49 9.95
N ALA A 115 9.49 11.23 9.53
CA ALA A 115 10.83 10.68 9.33
C ALA A 115 11.67 11.42 8.28
N ALA A 116 11.03 12.02 7.28
CA ALA A 116 11.67 12.87 6.30
C ALA A 116 11.84 14.34 6.75
N GLY A 117 11.40 14.69 7.96
CA GLY A 117 11.49 16.03 8.53
C GLY A 117 10.26 16.92 8.26
N GLY A 118 9.20 16.37 7.70
CA GLY A 118 7.97 17.08 7.35
C GLY A 118 6.93 17.14 8.47
N PHE A 119 5.77 17.71 8.12
CA PHE A 119 4.54 17.63 8.90
C PHE A 119 3.43 17.02 8.03
N CYS A 120 2.56 16.21 8.63
CA CYS A 120 1.43 15.60 7.92
C CYS A 120 0.19 15.59 8.81
N LEU A 121 -0.86 16.27 8.37
CA LEU A 121 -2.17 16.24 9.00
C LEU A 121 -3.00 15.09 8.39
N ALA A 122 -3.39 14.13 9.23
CA ALA A 122 -4.39 13.11 8.87
C ALA A 122 -5.78 13.58 9.30
N THR A 123 -6.71 13.68 8.35
CA THR A 123 -8.07 14.19 8.55
C THR A 123 -9.01 13.64 7.46
N GLY A 124 -10.28 14.04 7.43
CA GLY A 124 -11.16 13.68 6.32
C GLY A 124 -11.61 12.23 6.36
N GLY A 125 -12.15 11.79 7.50
CA GLY A 125 -12.96 10.57 7.58
C GLY A 125 -13.35 10.14 8.99
N MET A 126 -14.28 9.19 9.03
CA MET A 126 -14.62 8.34 10.17
C MET A 126 -13.82 7.02 10.08
N ASP A 127 -14.08 6.01 10.90
CA ASP A 127 -13.37 4.71 10.85
C ASP A 127 -13.62 3.87 9.56
N GLY A 128 -14.13 4.47 8.48
CA GLY A 128 -14.54 3.80 7.23
C GLY A 128 -14.10 4.55 5.97
N ARG A 129 -15.01 4.77 5.02
CA ARG A 129 -14.71 5.50 3.76
C ARG A 129 -14.12 6.91 4.05
N PRO A 130 -13.12 7.37 3.29
CA PRO A 130 -12.64 8.75 3.36
C PRO A 130 -13.73 9.80 3.10
N ASP A 131 -13.67 10.90 3.83
CA ASP A 131 -14.43 12.12 3.62
C ASP A 131 -13.55 13.14 2.87
N TRP A 132 -13.72 13.21 1.55
CA TRP A 132 -12.92 14.06 0.67
C TRP A 132 -13.21 15.55 0.84
N GLU A 133 -14.40 15.93 1.32
CA GLU A 133 -14.73 17.33 1.60
C GLU A 133 -13.93 17.81 2.82
N ALA A 134 -13.99 17.08 3.92
CA ALA A 134 -13.21 17.40 5.12
C ALA A 134 -11.70 17.28 4.89
N TRP A 135 -11.26 16.36 4.03
CA TRP A 135 -9.87 16.30 3.56
C TRP A 135 -9.47 17.55 2.76
N GLY A 136 -10.31 17.99 1.81
CA GLY A 136 -10.09 19.17 1.00
C GLY A 136 -10.04 20.47 1.80
N VAL A 137 -10.87 20.61 2.84
CA VAL A 137 -10.86 21.79 3.75
C VAL A 137 -9.51 21.98 4.45
N ALA A 138 -8.77 20.89 4.69
CA ALA A 138 -7.46 20.96 5.33
C ALA A 138 -6.33 21.33 4.37
N ILE A 139 -6.58 21.33 3.06
CA ILE A 139 -5.60 21.72 2.04
C ILE A 139 -5.58 23.24 1.92
N GLY A 140 -4.45 23.81 2.31
CA GLY A 140 -4.23 25.26 2.33
C GLY A 140 -3.17 25.74 1.33
N PRO A 141 -2.93 27.06 1.26
CA PRO A 141 -1.90 27.65 0.41
C PRO A 141 -0.47 27.20 0.74
N ASP A 142 -0.24 26.72 1.95
CA ASP A 142 1.03 26.20 2.46
C ASP A 142 1.14 24.68 2.35
N THR A 143 0.11 23.97 1.86
CA THR A 143 0.17 22.53 1.64
C THR A 143 1.06 22.23 0.43
N THR A 144 2.12 21.46 0.64
CA THR A 144 3.08 21.10 -0.41
C THR A 144 2.74 19.77 -1.07
N MET A 145 2.11 18.86 -0.33
CA MET A 145 1.71 17.55 -0.85
C MET A 145 0.41 17.06 -0.21
N ALA A 146 -0.56 16.69 -1.03
CA ALA A 146 -1.79 16.02 -0.61
C ALA A 146 -1.69 14.54 -0.96
N ILE A 147 -2.10 13.64 -0.06
CA ILE A 147 -1.89 12.20 -0.21
C ILE A 147 -3.23 11.47 -0.24
N VAL A 148 -3.40 10.62 -1.24
CA VAL A 148 -4.50 9.66 -1.34
C VAL A 148 -3.96 8.24 -1.43
N ASN A 149 -4.69 7.30 -0.85
CA ASN A 149 -4.35 5.87 -0.89
C ASN A 149 -5.51 5.11 -1.50
N ALA A 150 -5.28 4.50 -2.65
CA ALA A 150 -6.31 3.94 -3.51
C ALA A 150 -5.86 2.61 -4.13
N PRO A 151 -6.45 1.46 -3.75
CA PRO A 151 -7.44 1.27 -2.69
C PRO A 151 -6.94 1.63 -1.27
N VAL A 152 -7.88 1.96 -0.38
CA VAL A 152 -7.59 2.45 0.97
C VAL A 152 -7.11 1.30 1.87
N ASN A 153 -5.93 1.46 2.47
CA ASN A 153 -5.45 0.68 3.61
C ASN A 153 -5.54 1.57 4.86
N PRO A 154 -6.33 1.20 5.89
CA PRO A 154 -6.70 -0.18 6.24
C PRO A 154 -8.09 -0.68 5.79
N VAL A 155 -8.96 0.21 5.34
CA VAL A 155 -10.41 -0.02 5.23
C VAL A 155 -10.79 -0.98 4.10
N GLY A 156 -10.01 -1.01 3.02
CA GLY A 156 -10.32 -1.77 1.81
C GLY A 156 -11.34 -1.09 0.89
N TYR A 157 -11.54 0.22 1.02
CA TYR A 157 -12.41 1.01 0.14
C TYR A 157 -11.77 1.24 -1.23
N VAL A 158 -12.55 1.08 -2.30
CA VAL A 158 -12.14 1.42 -3.68
C VAL A 158 -12.79 2.75 -4.06
N MET A 159 -12.02 3.68 -4.63
CA MET A 159 -12.58 4.97 -5.03
C MET A 159 -13.63 4.84 -6.13
N ARG A 160 -14.59 5.76 -6.13
CA ARG A 160 -15.64 5.95 -7.11
C ARG A 160 -15.37 7.21 -7.95
N PRO A 161 -16.01 7.38 -9.12
CA PRO A 161 -15.84 8.58 -9.95
C PRO A 161 -16.06 9.89 -9.18
N GLU A 162 -17.09 9.96 -8.32
CA GLU A 162 -17.39 11.14 -7.51
C GLU A 162 -16.30 11.49 -6.48
N ASP A 163 -15.46 10.53 -6.09
CA ASP A 163 -14.31 10.80 -5.23
C ASP A 163 -13.26 11.63 -5.97
N LEU A 164 -13.07 11.40 -7.27
CA LEU A 164 -12.11 12.17 -8.07
C LEU A 164 -12.56 13.62 -8.20
N ASP A 165 -13.85 13.85 -8.43
CA ASP A 165 -14.43 15.19 -8.49
C ASP A 165 -14.24 15.94 -7.17
N ALA A 166 -14.44 15.26 -6.03
CA ALA A 166 -14.22 15.83 -4.71
C ALA A 166 -12.73 16.13 -4.45
N ILE A 167 -11.82 15.25 -4.89
CA ILE A 167 -10.38 15.48 -4.79
C ILE A 167 -9.95 16.68 -5.64
N VAL A 168 -10.51 16.84 -6.85
CA VAL A 168 -10.28 18.03 -7.70
C VAL A 168 -10.73 19.29 -6.96
N ALA A 169 -11.94 19.30 -6.42
CA ALA A 169 -12.47 20.44 -5.67
C ALA A 169 -11.61 20.79 -4.44
N GLY A 170 -11.12 19.77 -3.70
CA GLY A 170 -10.23 19.97 -2.55
C GLY A 170 -8.84 20.51 -2.91
N LEU A 171 -8.40 20.33 -4.15
CA LEU A 171 -7.11 20.82 -4.66
C LEU A 171 -7.21 22.15 -5.42
N ASP A 172 -8.42 22.68 -5.61
CA ASP A 172 -8.62 23.93 -6.35
C ASP A 172 -7.85 25.08 -5.70
N GLY A 173 -7.15 25.87 -6.51
CA GLY A 173 -6.27 26.95 -6.06
C GLY A 173 -5.03 26.53 -5.25
N SER A 174 -4.87 25.25 -4.90
CA SER A 174 -3.72 24.75 -4.13
C SER A 174 -2.50 24.48 -5.02
N PRO A 175 -1.26 24.76 -4.55
CA PRO A 175 -0.04 24.36 -5.24
C PRO A 175 0.36 22.90 -4.99
N ALA A 176 -0.39 22.17 -4.14
CA ALA A 176 0.01 20.85 -3.67
C ALA A 176 0.20 19.83 -4.80
N LEU A 177 1.29 19.06 -4.70
CA LEU A 177 1.45 17.82 -5.44
C LEU A 177 0.46 16.78 -4.90
N LEU A 178 -0.23 16.05 -5.77
CA LEU A 178 -1.06 14.92 -5.35
C LEU A 178 -0.23 13.64 -5.39
N LEU A 179 0.02 13.00 -4.25
CA LEU A 179 0.61 11.65 -4.20
C LEU A 179 -0.52 10.62 -4.11
N SER A 180 -0.58 9.71 -5.08
CA SER A 180 -1.50 8.57 -5.10
C SER A 180 -0.75 7.28 -4.82
N ASP A 181 -0.89 6.72 -3.61
CA ASP A 181 -0.39 5.37 -3.31
C ASP A 181 -1.40 4.33 -3.79
N GLU A 182 -0.99 3.58 -4.82
CA GLU A 182 -1.80 2.59 -5.51
C GLU A 182 -1.26 1.17 -5.33
N ALA A 183 -0.63 0.90 -4.18
CA ALA A 183 -0.03 -0.40 -3.90
C ALA A 183 -0.98 -1.60 -4.02
N TYR A 184 -2.30 -1.38 -3.84
CA TYR A 184 -3.33 -2.43 -3.84
C TYR A 184 -4.17 -2.51 -5.12
N THR A 185 -3.77 -1.81 -6.19
CA THR A 185 -4.54 -1.72 -7.46
C THR A 185 -4.99 -3.09 -8.03
N GLY A 186 -4.19 -4.16 -7.86
CA GLY A 186 -4.56 -5.51 -8.34
C GLY A 186 -5.16 -6.44 -7.28
N VAL A 187 -5.56 -5.92 -6.12
CA VAL A 187 -6.22 -6.69 -5.05
C VAL A 187 -7.58 -6.06 -4.79
N THR A 188 -8.45 -6.12 -5.80
CA THR A 188 -9.86 -5.70 -5.75
C THR A 188 -10.78 -6.91 -5.95
N TYR A 189 -12.04 -6.79 -5.55
CA TYR A 189 -12.99 -7.90 -5.53
C TYR A 189 -14.32 -7.52 -6.18
N ASP A 190 -15.18 -8.51 -6.44
CA ASP A 190 -16.58 -8.33 -6.86
C ASP A 190 -16.80 -7.41 -8.08
N GLY A 191 -15.80 -7.33 -8.97
CA GLY A 191 -15.85 -6.48 -10.16
C GLY A 191 -15.50 -5.01 -9.89
N HIS A 192 -15.16 -4.62 -8.66
CA HIS A 192 -14.58 -3.30 -8.40
C HIS A 192 -13.26 -3.14 -9.16
N MET A 193 -13.15 -2.02 -9.86
CA MET A 193 -11.94 -1.65 -10.59
C MET A 193 -11.24 -0.51 -9.87
N HIS A 194 -9.91 -0.56 -9.82
CA HIS A 194 -9.10 0.55 -9.36
C HIS A 194 -9.34 1.79 -10.23
N LEU A 195 -9.41 2.95 -9.58
CA LEU A 195 -9.58 4.24 -10.23
C LEU A 195 -8.42 5.15 -9.82
N SER A 196 -7.46 5.34 -10.72
CA SER A 196 -6.32 6.22 -10.45
C SER A 196 -6.72 7.70 -10.54
N PRO A 197 -6.37 8.54 -9.56
CA PRO A 197 -6.52 10.00 -9.68
C PRO A 197 -5.79 10.56 -10.90
N ALA A 198 -4.68 9.93 -11.33
CA ALA A 198 -3.94 10.37 -12.50
C ALA A 198 -4.70 10.19 -13.83
N SER A 199 -5.83 9.45 -13.84
CA SER A 199 -6.72 9.34 -15.00
C SER A 199 -7.63 10.56 -15.17
N HIS A 200 -7.81 11.37 -14.13
CA HIS A 200 -8.61 12.59 -14.20
C HIS A 200 -7.81 13.72 -14.88
N PRO A 201 -8.33 14.39 -15.93
CA PRO A 201 -7.59 15.41 -16.69
C PRO A 201 -7.01 16.54 -15.82
N GLU A 202 -7.73 16.99 -14.80
CA GLU A 202 -7.29 18.09 -13.91
C GLU A 202 -6.23 17.66 -12.90
N LEU A 203 -6.16 16.36 -12.58
CA LEU A 203 -5.20 15.82 -11.62
C LEU A 203 -3.94 15.30 -12.31
N ALA A 204 -4.04 14.79 -13.54
CA ALA A 204 -2.95 14.14 -14.27
C ALA A 204 -1.63 14.93 -14.29
N GLY A 205 -1.70 16.26 -14.42
CA GLY A 205 -0.53 17.13 -14.47
C GLY A 205 0.20 17.35 -13.14
N ARG A 206 -0.40 16.92 -12.02
CA ARG A 206 0.13 17.09 -10.65
C ARG A 206 0.12 15.81 -9.81
N THR A 207 -0.26 14.67 -10.37
CA THR A 207 -0.32 13.41 -9.65
C THR A 207 0.98 12.62 -9.78
N LEU A 208 1.59 12.30 -8.64
CA LEU A 208 2.64 11.31 -8.48
C LEU A 208 2.02 9.98 -8.04
N VAL A 209 1.97 9.00 -8.92
CA VAL A 209 1.50 7.64 -8.63
C VAL A 209 2.66 6.81 -8.06
N LEU A 210 2.44 6.17 -6.92
CA LEU A 210 3.34 5.16 -6.35
C LEU A 210 2.70 3.79 -6.42
N ARG A 211 3.43 2.80 -6.95
CA ARG A 211 3.00 1.40 -6.99
C ARG A 211 4.10 0.47 -6.51
N SER A 212 3.70 -0.73 -6.13
CA SER A 212 4.65 -1.79 -5.74
C SER A 212 4.24 -3.15 -6.27
N PHE A 213 5.24 -3.94 -6.62
CA PHE A 213 5.09 -5.36 -6.92
C PHE A 213 4.73 -6.19 -5.66
N SER A 214 4.80 -5.58 -4.47
CA SER A 214 4.60 -6.27 -3.21
C SER A 214 3.23 -6.94 -3.06
N LYS A 215 2.16 -6.25 -3.47
CA LYS A 215 0.78 -6.67 -3.23
C LYS A 215 0.16 -7.22 -4.50
N THR A 216 0.10 -6.37 -5.53
CA THR A 216 -0.44 -6.68 -6.86
C THR A 216 0.19 -7.92 -7.49
N HIS A 217 1.48 -8.16 -7.28
CA HIS A 217 2.22 -9.27 -7.90
C HIS A 217 2.73 -10.33 -6.89
N ALA A 218 2.27 -10.30 -5.63
CA ALA A 218 2.75 -11.23 -4.59
C ALA A 218 4.28 -11.22 -4.34
N MET A 219 4.98 -10.13 -4.71
CA MET A 219 6.44 -10.03 -4.64
C MET A 219 6.93 -9.18 -3.46
N ALA A 220 6.28 -9.28 -2.29
CA ALA A 220 6.58 -8.42 -1.14
C ALA A 220 8.04 -8.49 -0.69
N ALA A 221 8.68 -9.66 -0.76
CA ALA A 221 10.07 -9.87 -0.37
C ALA A 221 11.10 -9.29 -1.38
N TRP A 222 10.70 -9.05 -2.63
CA TRP A 222 11.60 -8.60 -3.70
C TRP A 222 11.90 -7.10 -3.65
N ARG A 223 11.10 -6.35 -2.89
CA ARG A 223 11.29 -4.91 -2.66
C ARG A 223 11.43 -4.11 -3.96
N VAL A 224 10.55 -4.36 -4.93
CA VAL A 224 10.46 -3.54 -6.15
C VAL A 224 9.16 -2.73 -6.15
N GLY A 225 9.30 -1.45 -6.50
CA GLY A 225 8.19 -0.53 -6.73
C GLY A 225 8.59 0.49 -7.76
N TYR A 226 7.69 1.43 -8.03
CA TYR A 226 7.94 2.49 -8.99
C TYR A 226 7.07 3.70 -8.70
N ALA A 227 7.56 4.84 -9.18
CA ALA A 227 6.84 6.11 -9.23
C ALA A 227 6.58 6.47 -10.70
N VAL A 228 5.37 6.94 -10.99
CA VAL A 228 4.99 7.53 -12.28
C VAL A 228 4.39 8.90 -12.06
N GLY A 229 4.83 9.91 -12.79
CA GLY A 229 4.30 11.26 -12.62
C GLY A 229 5.01 12.29 -13.48
N PRO A 230 4.73 13.59 -13.27
CA PRO A 230 5.31 14.66 -14.06
C PRO A 230 6.84 14.58 -14.09
N ALA A 231 7.45 14.72 -15.27
CA ALA A 231 8.89 14.56 -15.46
C ALA A 231 9.76 15.38 -14.48
N LYS A 232 9.33 16.60 -14.14
CA LYS A 232 10.03 17.45 -13.16
C LYS A 232 10.00 16.88 -11.73
N VAL A 233 8.91 16.22 -11.36
CA VAL A 233 8.74 15.58 -10.04
C VAL A 233 9.65 14.35 -9.99
N ILE A 234 9.58 13.50 -11.01
CA ILE A 234 10.38 12.29 -11.13
C ILE A 234 11.88 12.62 -11.16
N ALA A 235 12.30 13.64 -11.90
CA ALA A 235 13.71 14.05 -11.93
C ALA A 235 14.25 14.46 -10.56
N ARG A 236 13.47 15.19 -9.75
CA ARG A 236 13.88 15.56 -8.39
C ARG A 236 13.97 14.35 -7.46
N MET A 237 13.02 13.41 -7.56
CA MET A 237 13.09 12.14 -6.82
C MET A 237 14.28 11.30 -7.25
N ALA A 238 14.61 11.26 -8.54
CA ALA A 238 15.78 10.55 -9.05
C ALA A 238 17.09 11.17 -8.51
N THR A 239 17.19 12.50 -8.42
CA THR A 239 18.32 13.16 -7.74
C THR A 239 18.43 12.75 -6.27
N ALA A 240 17.31 12.72 -5.53
CA ALA A 240 17.32 12.25 -4.15
C ALA A 240 17.76 10.77 -4.03
N LEU A 241 17.28 9.92 -4.95
CA LEU A 241 17.67 8.51 -5.02
C LEU A 241 19.17 8.32 -5.26
N GLN A 242 19.81 9.16 -6.08
CA GLN A 242 21.26 9.09 -6.33
C GLN A 242 22.05 9.21 -5.03
N TRP A 243 21.63 10.10 -4.13
CA TRP A 243 22.27 10.29 -2.83
C TRP A 243 21.88 9.24 -1.80
N GLN A 244 20.77 8.54 -1.99
CA GLN A 244 20.30 7.48 -1.08
C GLN A 244 20.89 6.10 -1.42
N ALA A 245 20.91 5.73 -2.71
CA ALA A 245 21.21 4.36 -3.14
C ALA A 245 21.94 4.25 -4.48
N LEU A 246 22.15 5.36 -5.20
CA LEU A 246 22.69 5.44 -6.57
C LEU A 246 21.80 4.80 -7.67
N ALA A 247 21.42 3.54 -7.48
CA ALA A 247 20.55 2.75 -8.34
C ALA A 247 19.88 1.61 -7.56
N ILE A 248 18.85 1.00 -8.15
CA ILE A 248 18.13 -0.14 -7.58
C ILE A 248 18.74 -1.46 -8.07
N ASP A 249 18.66 -2.51 -7.24
CA ASP A 249 19.15 -3.86 -7.57
C ASP A 249 18.58 -4.35 -8.92
N GLY A 250 19.49 -4.75 -9.82
CA GLY A 250 19.14 -5.23 -11.15
C GLY A 250 18.51 -6.63 -11.15
N VAL A 251 18.86 -7.48 -10.17
CA VAL A 251 18.32 -8.85 -10.08
C VAL A 251 16.84 -8.81 -9.68
N ALA A 252 16.49 -8.01 -8.68
CA ALA A 252 15.09 -7.79 -8.30
C ALA A 252 14.28 -7.16 -9.44
N GLN A 253 14.86 -6.23 -10.20
CA GLN A 253 14.22 -5.64 -11.37
C GLN A 253 13.99 -6.65 -12.51
N ALA A 254 14.91 -7.60 -12.73
CA ALA A 254 14.70 -8.68 -13.68
C ALA A 254 13.53 -9.58 -13.27
N ALA A 255 13.42 -9.89 -11.97
CA ALA A 255 12.27 -10.61 -11.43
C ALA A 255 10.96 -9.86 -11.68
N ALA A 256 10.94 -8.55 -11.38
CA ALA A 256 9.78 -7.69 -11.56
C ALA A 256 9.37 -7.61 -13.04
N LEU A 257 10.33 -7.43 -13.96
CA LEU A 257 10.07 -7.44 -15.40
C LEU A 257 9.44 -8.77 -15.84
N ALA A 258 10.06 -9.89 -15.46
CA ALA A 258 9.55 -11.22 -15.83
C ALA A 258 8.12 -11.45 -15.30
N ALA A 259 7.85 -11.06 -14.05
CA ALA A 259 6.52 -11.17 -13.47
C ALA A 259 5.50 -10.22 -14.12
N TYR A 260 5.93 -9.05 -14.59
CA TYR A 260 5.06 -8.03 -15.19
C TYR A 260 4.65 -8.38 -16.63
N THR A 261 5.59 -8.92 -17.42
CA THR A 261 5.39 -9.18 -18.85
C THR A 261 5.14 -10.66 -19.17
N GLY A 262 5.34 -11.53 -18.20
CA GLY A 262 5.17 -12.97 -18.35
C GLY A 262 3.73 -13.44 -18.16
N PRO A 263 3.51 -14.77 -18.18
CA PRO A 263 2.22 -15.38 -17.89
C PRO A 263 1.68 -14.98 -16.51
N GLN A 264 0.38 -14.69 -16.43
CA GLN A 264 -0.28 -14.13 -15.23
C GLN A 264 -1.14 -15.15 -14.45
N GLU A 265 -1.34 -16.35 -14.99
CA GLU A 265 -2.30 -17.34 -14.47
C GLU A 265 -2.01 -17.73 -13.01
N TRP A 266 -0.73 -17.81 -12.64
CA TRP A 266 -0.30 -18.09 -11.26
C TRP A 266 -0.74 -17.01 -10.28
N LEU A 267 -0.73 -15.75 -10.72
CA LEU A 267 -1.09 -14.59 -9.92
C LEU A 267 -2.60 -14.45 -9.83
N GLU A 268 -3.31 -14.69 -10.93
CA GLU A 268 -4.78 -14.70 -10.95
C GLU A 268 -5.35 -15.81 -10.06
N ALA A 269 -4.74 -17.00 -10.06
CA ALA A 269 -5.08 -18.06 -9.11
C ALA A 269 -4.86 -17.62 -7.65
N ALA A 270 -3.72 -16.97 -7.36
CA ALA A 270 -3.42 -16.47 -6.01
C ALA A 270 -4.42 -15.40 -5.53
N LYS A 271 -4.87 -14.51 -6.45
CA LYS A 271 -5.90 -13.50 -6.17
C LYS A 271 -7.27 -14.14 -5.97
N ALA A 272 -7.63 -15.15 -6.76
CA ALA A 272 -8.88 -15.89 -6.62
C ALA A 272 -8.97 -16.59 -5.25
N GLU A 273 -7.92 -17.28 -4.81
CA GLU A 273 -7.86 -17.88 -3.47
C GLU A 273 -8.05 -16.84 -2.35
N LEU A 274 -7.45 -15.65 -2.52
CA LEU A 274 -7.58 -14.56 -1.56
C LEU A 274 -9.00 -13.99 -1.56
N ALA A 275 -9.65 -13.89 -2.72
CA ALA A 275 -11.05 -13.48 -2.85
C ALA A 275 -12.01 -14.46 -2.16
N GLU A 276 -11.75 -15.77 -2.25
CA GLU A 276 -12.50 -16.80 -1.53
C GLU A 276 -12.27 -16.78 -0.01
N MET A 277 -11.06 -16.44 0.42
CA MET A 277 -10.71 -16.33 1.83
C MET A 277 -11.40 -15.14 2.50
N ARG A 278 -11.50 -14.01 1.80
CA ARG A 278 -12.02 -12.74 2.32
C ARG A 278 -13.34 -12.89 3.11
N PRO A 279 -14.46 -13.40 2.54
CA PRO A 279 -15.71 -13.51 3.30
C PRO A 279 -15.62 -14.49 4.48
N LYS A 280 -14.79 -15.54 4.39
CA LYS A 280 -14.58 -16.50 5.49
C LYS A 280 -13.88 -15.82 6.66
N ALA A 281 -12.87 -15.01 6.38
CA ALA A 281 -12.12 -14.27 7.39
C ALA A 281 -13.01 -13.26 8.14
N ILE A 282 -13.82 -12.50 7.40
CA ILE A 282 -14.76 -11.53 7.98
C ILE A 282 -15.82 -12.24 8.83
N ALA A 283 -16.43 -13.32 8.32
CA ALA A 283 -17.42 -14.09 9.05
C ALA A 283 -16.83 -14.69 10.34
N ALA A 284 -15.62 -15.27 10.28
CA ALA A 284 -14.95 -15.83 11.45
C ALA A 284 -14.62 -14.76 12.51
N ALA A 285 -14.16 -13.57 12.09
CA ALA A 285 -13.90 -12.47 13.01
C ALA A 285 -15.18 -11.98 13.68
N ASN A 286 -16.26 -11.75 12.91
CA ASN A 286 -17.54 -11.31 13.46
C ASN A 286 -18.20 -12.37 14.36
N ALA A 287 -17.98 -13.66 14.11
CA ALA A 287 -18.50 -14.75 14.94
C ALA A 287 -17.95 -14.74 16.38
N THR A 288 -16.83 -14.04 16.64
CA THR A 288 -16.32 -13.84 18.00
C THR A 288 -17.24 -12.99 18.89
N GLY A 289 -18.17 -12.22 18.29
CA GLY A 289 -19.08 -11.32 19.00
C GLY A 289 -18.46 -10.04 19.56
N VAL A 290 -17.12 -9.94 19.53
CA VAL A 290 -16.35 -8.77 20.00
C VAL A 290 -15.82 -7.89 18.88
N PHE A 291 -15.72 -8.44 17.68
CA PHE A 291 -15.28 -7.74 16.47
C PHE A 291 -16.48 -7.43 15.57
N CYS A 292 -16.44 -6.27 14.93
CA CYS A 292 -17.38 -5.87 13.89
C CYS A 292 -16.60 -5.34 12.69
N ALA A 293 -16.63 -6.10 11.60
CA ALA A 293 -15.94 -5.76 10.36
C ALA A 293 -16.88 -5.94 9.17
N ASP A 294 -16.82 -4.98 8.24
CA ASP A 294 -17.48 -5.08 6.95
C ASP A 294 -16.62 -5.86 5.94
N LEU A 295 -17.26 -6.35 4.88
CA LEU A 295 -16.57 -7.01 3.78
C LEU A 295 -15.81 -5.95 2.95
N PRO A 296 -14.47 -6.03 2.86
CA PRO A 296 -13.71 -5.01 2.13
C PRO A 296 -13.81 -5.21 0.61
N GLU A 297 -13.80 -4.11 -0.14
CA GLU A 297 -13.86 -4.10 -1.62
C GLU A 297 -12.49 -4.39 -2.25
N ALA A 298 -11.43 -4.23 -1.48
CA ALA A 298 -10.04 -4.43 -1.86
C ALA A 298 -9.15 -4.76 -0.66
N CYS A 299 -7.84 -4.87 -0.89
CA CYS A 299 -6.83 -5.19 0.13
C CYS A 299 -7.03 -6.57 0.76
N ALA A 300 -6.22 -6.92 1.77
CA ALA A 300 -6.28 -8.22 2.44
C ALA A 300 -6.35 -8.08 3.96
N PHE A 301 -7.22 -7.19 4.43
CA PHE A 301 -7.35 -6.83 5.85
C PHE A 301 -8.80 -6.92 6.33
N ILE A 302 -8.95 -7.46 7.53
CA ILE A 302 -10.11 -7.25 8.39
C ILE A 302 -9.84 -5.92 9.09
N TRP A 303 -10.69 -4.93 8.86
CA TRP A 303 -10.72 -3.70 9.63
C TRP A 303 -11.88 -3.80 10.61
N ALA A 304 -11.57 -4.19 11.85
CA ALA A 304 -12.57 -4.55 12.84
C ALA A 304 -12.67 -3.47 13.92
N ALA A 305 -13.86 -2.89 14.08
CA ALA A 305 -14.21 -2.17 15.30
C ALA A 305 -14.21 -3.16 16.46
N VAL A 306 -13.64 -2.76 17.60
CA VAL A 306 -13.53 -3.62 18.79
C VAL A 306 -14.14 -2.95 20.01
N LYS A 307 -14.70 -3.76 20.91
CA LYS A 307 -15.14 -3.28 22.23
C LYS A 307 -13.98 -3.31 23.21
N GLY A 308 -13.78 -2.22 23.93
CA GLY A 308 -12.73 -2.11 24.93
C GLY A 308 -11.42 -1.58 24.34
N ASP A 309 -10.31 -1.96 24.94
CA ASP A 309 -8.98 -1.44 24.60
C ASP A 309 -8.37 -2.20 23.41
N GLU A 310 -8.03 -1.49 22.33
CA GLU A 310 -7.45 -2.06 21.12
C GLU A 310 -6.02 -2.61 21.35
N ASP A 311 -5.24 -2.08 22.29
CA ASP A 311 -3.92 -2.61 22.64
C ASP A 311 -4.02 -3.93 23.39
N GLU A 312 -4.93 -4.01 24.36
CA GLU A 312 -5.15 -5.25 25.10
C GLU A 312 -5.62 -6.37 24.17
N TRP A 313 -6.51 -6.06 23.22
CA TRP A 313 -6.92 -7.03 22.21
C TRP A 313 -5.79 -7.40 21.25
N SER A 314 -5.01 -6.41 20.81
CA SER A 314 -3.85 -6.62 19.93
C SER A 314 -2.84 -7.59 20.56
N ASP A 315 -2.46 -7.34 21.82
CA ASP A 315 -1.53 -8.19 22.56
C ASP A 315 -2.14 -9.57 22.89
N ARG A 316 -3.44 -9.65 23.22
CA ARG A 316 -4.14 -10.92 23.45
C ARG A 316 -4.16 -11.81 22.21
N LEU A 317 -4.53 -11.25 21.06
CA LEU A 317 -4.55 -11.98 19.78
C LEU A 317 -3.16 -12.48 19.40
N ALA A 318 -2.13 -11.67 19.60
CA ALA A 318 -0.76 -12.09 19.32
C ALA A 318 -0.29 -13.21 20.27
N ARG A 319 -0.46 -13.00 21.57
CA ARG A 319 0.06 -13.90 22.62
C ARG A 319 -0.64 -15.24 22.62
N ASP A 320 -1.97 -15.23 22.54
CA ASP A 320 -2.78 -16.41 22.82
C ASP A 320 -3.17 -17.15 21.53
N HIS A 321 -3.16 -16.46 20.39
CA HIS A 321 -3.62 -16.99 19.09
C HIS A 321 -2.60 -16.82 17.94
N GLY A 322 -1.46 -16.16 18.17
CA GLY A 322 -0.48 -15.86 17.12
C GLY A 322 -1.00 -14.93 16.02
N ILE A 323 -2.14 -14.28 16.20
CA ILE A 323 -2.76 -13.42 15.19
C ILE A 323 -2.12 -12.03 15.25
N THR A 324 -1.60 -11.57 14.11
CA THR A 324 -1.14 -10.17 13.99
C THR A 324 -2.34 -9.24 13.90
N ALA A 325 -2.48 -8.33 14.85
CA ALA A 325 -3.55 -7.34 14.88
C ALA A 325 -2.95 -5.98 15.24
N ILE A 326 -2.91 -5.04 14.30
CA ILE A 326 -2.33 -3.71 14.59
C ILE A 326 -3.43 -2.76 15.06
N PRO A 327 -3.26 -2.08 16.20
CA PRO A 327 -4.24 -1.13 16.73
C PRO A 327 -4.57 0.02 15.77
N GLY A 328 -5.83 0.43 15.79
CA GLY A 328 -6.44 1.36 14.86
C GLY A 328 -5.89 2.78 14.96
N ARG A 329 -5.45 3.21 16.14
CA ARG A 329 -4.80 4.53 16.31
C ARG A 329 -3.57 4.72 15.42
N HIS A 330 -2.86 3.64 15.07
CA HIS A 330 -1.71 3.73 14.17
C HIS A 330 -2.10 4.06 12.72
N PHE A 331 -3.38 3.92 12.40
CA PHE A 331 -4.01 4.29 11.14
C PHE A 331 -4.91 5.52 11.29
N HIS A 332 -4.83 6.25 12.40
CA HIS A 332 -5.68 7.42 12.70
C HIS A 332 -7.18 7.09 12.77
N ALA A 333 -7.53 5.90 13.25
CA ALA A 333 -8.91 5.60 13.64
C ALA A 333 -9.36 6.50 14.81
N SER A 334 -10.61 6.92 14.77
CA SER A 334 -11.31 7.71 15.79
C SER A 334 -11.90 6.87 16.92
N THR A 335 -12.18 5.59 16.66
CA THR A 335 -12.61 4.62 17.69
C THR A 335 -11.73 3.37 17.68
N PRO A 336 -11.73 2.55 18.77
CA PRO A 336 -10.89 1.36 18.87
C PRO A 336 -11.11 0.40 17.70
N HIS A 337 -10.04 0.14 16.95
CA HIS A 337 -10.06 -0.73 15.79
C HIS A 337 -8.85 -1.65 15.77
N LEU A 338 -8.95 -2.75 15.03
CA LEU A 338 -7.82 -3.62 14.71
C LEU A 338 -7.73 -3.84 13.21
N ARG A 339 -6.53 -3.70 12.66
CA ARG A 339 -6.20 -4.18 11.32
C ARG A 339 -5.57 -5.57 11.41
N ILE A 340 -6.31 -6.59 10.98
CA ILE A 340 -5.87 -7.99 10.98
C ILE A 340 -5.72 -8.46 9.52
N PRO A 341 -4.54 -8.92 9.08
CA PRO A 341 -4.39 -9.43 7.72
C PRO A 341 -5.01 -10.82 7.56
N PHE A 342 -5.57 -11.11 6.39
CA PHE A 342 -6.09 -12.45 6.05
C PHE A 342 -5.43 -13.08 4.82
N GLY A 343 -4.41 -12.43 4.24
CA GLY A 343 -3.59 -13.01 3.18
C GLY A 343 -2.51 -13.94 3.72
N GLY A 344 -1.40 -14.06 2.99
CA GLY A 344 -0.38 -15.09 3.26
C GLY A 344 -0.68 -16.41 2.55
N ARG A 345 0.04 -17.48 2.90
CA ARG A 345 -0.09 -18.82 2.28
C ARG A 345 -1.28 -19.58 2.84
N ALA A 346 -1.82 -20.52 2.08
CA ALA A 346 -3.02 -21.30 2.46
C ALA A 346 -2.99 -21.88 3.90
N PRO A 347 -1.89 -22.49 4.40
CA PRO A 347 -1.86 -23.01 5.78
C PRO A 347 -2.02 -21.91 6.85
N ALA A 348 -1.42 -20.73 6.65
CA ALA A 348 -1.55 -19.62 7.58
C ALA A 348 -2.96 -19.01 7.57
N ARG A 349 -3.60 -18.97 6.39
CA ARG A 349 -4.99 -18.52 6.25
C ARG A 349 -5.95 -19.47 6.95
N GLN A 350 -5.75 -20.79 6.84
CA GLN A 350 -6.55 -21.75 7.58
C GLN A 350 -6.34 -21.62 9.09
N ALA A 351 -5.09 -21.51 9.54
CA ALA A 351 -4.79 -21.31 10.96
C ALA A 351 -5.46 -20.05 11.54
N LEU A 352 -5.56 -18.96 10.77
CA LEU A 352 -6.30 -17.76 11.17
C LEU A 352 -7.78 -18.08 11.45
N LEU A 353 -8.45 -18.85 10.58
CA LEU A 353 -9.85 -19.24 10.80
C LEU A 353 -10.01 -20.11 12.05
N ASP A 354 -9.11 -21.08 12.22
CA ASP A 354 -9.15 -22.00 13.36
C ASP A 354 -8.95 -21.25 14.69
N GLU A 355 -8.03 -20.29 14.73
CA GLU A 355 -7.77 -19.49 15.93
C GLU A 355 -8.88 -18.48 16.24
N LEU A 356 -9.50 -17.87 15.22
CA LEU A 356 -10.69 -17.04 15.43
C LEU A 356 -11.89 -17.86 15.93
N ALA A 357 -12.05 -19.09 15.47
CA ALA A 357 -13.07 -20.00 15.98
C ALA A 357 -12.84 -20.37 17.45
N LYS A 358 -11.58 -20.70 17.83
CA LYS A 358 -11.22 -20.93 19.23
C LYS A 358 -11.48 -19.71 20.12
N LEU A 359 -11.18 -18.52 19.61
CA LEU A 359 -11.47 -17.28 20.33
C LEU A 359 -12.98 -17.10 20.53
N ALA A 360 -13.79 -17.37 19.51
CA ALA A 360 -15.25 -17.32 19.61
C ALA A 360 -15.77 -18.30 20.67
N ASP A 361 -15.30 -19.55 20.67
CA ASP A 361 -15.67 -20.56 21.67
C ASP A 361 -15.26 -20.16 23.10
N ALA A 362 -14.15 -19.44 23.26
CA ALA A 362 -13.67 -18.96 24.55
C ALA A 362 -14.42 -17.72 25.08
N LEU A 363 -15.17 -17.02 24.22
CA LEU A 363 -15.93 -15.82 24.56
C LEU A 363 -17.44 -16.06 24.67
N ALA A 364 -17.94 -17.18 24.12
CA ALA A 364 -19.31 -17.66 24.27
C ALA A 364 -19.57 -18.17 25.70
#